data_AF-A0A960PHU1-F1
#
_entry.id   AF-A0A960PHU1-F1
#
_cell.length_a   1.000
_cell.length_b   1.000
_cell.length_c   1.000
_cell.angle_alpha   90.00
_cell.angle_beta   90.00
_cell.angle_gamma   90.00
#
_symmetry.space_group_name_H-M   'P 1'
#
loop_
_entity.id
_entity.type
_entity.pdbx_description
1 polymer ?
#
loop_
_entity_poly.entity_id
_entity_poly.type
_entity_poly.pdbx_seq_one_letter_code
_entity_poly.pdbx_strand_id
1 'polypeptide(L)'
;MTATSHTDNRSGSFDDLPWPEEENGSGHGPDARPEDDHRDGSGAPEAERITEIGDYEVVDRGQRWVSLIIALAVLVALMWMSVDAFSQRLGVDRDLIVPDIEVQDFTGQGLADAQRDVEASGLVATVEFRANDLDDFPPGTIFTQRPLDGTKLPAGSRVTLIASSGPSQFVVPDVAGQELEEAQLLVVAIGLVPKPVPEYSDSVRLNEVIETRPRPGTEAAEGSEVEIVVSAGYAPRKVPDMVSKPAEEALNLLGRSGLGAGEISTVYRRDAEEGTVLETSPKADTVLPRNSAVDVVIAGPPPTVGVPSVEGLARGRAESELAEAGLEPLILILEVPFGSPDDGRVISQGVPPQTEVDPGFEVELIVGRAPPPPTTPAPTTTAPPETTPTEAPTTDPPTTDPPTTDPPVTEPPSTDPPNPATTQAPTSVNVPVGGG
;
A
#
# COMPACT_ATOMS: atom_id res chain seq x y z
N MET A 1 -35.15 37.54 29.88
CA MET A 1 -35.87 36.25 30.07
C MET A 1 -34.80 35.18 30.21
N THR A 2 -34.60 34.46 31.32
CA THR A 2 -35.51 33.54 32.07
C THR A 2 -35.94 32.35 31.20
N ALA A 3 -35.78 31.08 31.58
CA ALA A 3 -35.31 30.44 32.82
C ALA A 3 -34.44 29.18 32.46
N THR A 4 -33.62 28.54 33.31
CA THR A 4 -33.94 27.72 34.51
C THR A 4 -35.04 26.68 34.22
N SER A 5 -34.85 25.36 34.43
CA SER A 5 -34.69 24.65 35.72
C SER A 5 -34.31 23.16 35.45
N HIS A 6 -33.45 22.49 36.24
CA HIS A 6 -33.70 21.79 37.54
C HIS A 6 -34.44 20.42 37.35
N THR A 7 -34.38 19.41 38.23
CA THR A 7 -33.88 19.29 39.62
C THR A 7 -32.35 19.00 39.71
N ASP A 8 -31.74 17.98 40.35
CA ASP A 8 -32.14 16.90 41.29
C ASP A 8 -30.97 16.56 42.27
N ASN A 9 -31.18 15.68 43.25
CA ASN A 9 -30.27 15.45 44.38
C ASN A 9 -30.45 14.06 45.02
N ARG A 10 -29.36 13.40 45.45
CA ARG A 10 -29.43 12.46 46.59
C ARG A 10 -28.16 12.39 47.43
N SER A 11 -28.35 12.22 48.72
CA SER A 11 -27.37 12.43 49.79
C SER A 11 -26.94 11.15 50.53
N GLY A 12 -25.68 11.10 50.96
CA GLY A 12 -25.13 10.23 52.00
C GLY A 12 -23.63 10.53 52.12
N SER A 13 -23.05 11.03 53.22
CA SER A 13 -23.07 10.63 54.64
C SER A 13 -21.72 10.00 55.01
N PHE A 14 -20.89 10.86 55.61
CA PHE A 14 -19.74 10.60 56.47
C PHE A 14 -19.85 9.30 57.31
N ASP A 15 -18.77 8.52 57.44
CA ASP A 15 -18.35 7.76 58.63
C ASP A 15 -16.96 7.07 58.42
N ASP A 16 -16.41 6.48 59.49
CA ASP A 16 -14.98 6.29 59.81
C ASP A 16 -14.12 5.22 59.08
N LEU A 17 -12.79 5.34 59.31
CA LEU A 17 -11.73 4.34 59.11
C LEU A 17 -11.91 3.12 60.06
N PRO A 18 -11.38 1.93 59.73
CA PRO A 18 -10.03 1.58 60.23
C PRO A 18 -9.16 0.72 59.28
N TRP A 19 -7.91 0.51 59.68
CA TRP A 19 -6.91 -0.34 59.01
C TRP A 19 -7.10 -1.84 59.38
N PRO A 20 -6.66 -2.79 58.53
CA PRO A 20 -6.64 -4.21 58.87
C PRO A 20 -5.38 -4.62 59.64
N GLU A 21 -5.53 -5.45 60.68
CA GLU A 21 -4.47 -6.23 61.32
C GLU A 21 -4.32 -7.63 60.68
N GLU A 22 -3.37 -8.43 61.18
CA GLU A 22 -2.92 -9.71 60.61
C GLU A 22 -3.90 -10.89 60.81
N GLU A 23 -3.80 -11.92 59.94
CA GLU A 23 -4.13 -13.31 60.32
C GLU A 23 -3.07 -14.31 59.81
N ASN A 24 -3.08 -15.50 60.42
CA ASN A 24 -1.96 -16.45 60.49
C ASN A 24 -2.25 -17.75 59.71
N GLY A 25 -1.23 -18.41 59.15
CA GLY A 25 -1.38 -19.63 58.34
C GLY A 25 -0.21 -20.61 58.47
N SER A 26 -0.33 -21.59 59.38
CA SER A 26 0.73 -22.56 59.70
C SER A 26 0.59 -23.92 58.97
N GLY A 27 1.70 -24.63 58.76
CA GLY A 27 1.77 -25.96 58.11
C GLY A 27 2.90 -26.85 58.68
N HIS A 28 2.83 -28.17 58.47
CA HIS A 28 3.66 -29.18 59.18
C HIS A 28 4.62 -30.01 58.28
N GLY A 29 5.86 -30.22 58.78
CA GLY A 29 6.64 -31.48 58.81
C GLY A 29 6.94 -32.26 57.50
N PRO A 30 7.52 -33.50 57.58
CA PRO A 30 8.05 -34.21 58.76
C PRO A 30 9.46 -34.84 58.60
N ASP A 31 9.97 -35.42 59.70
CA ASP A 31 10.94 -36.53 59.91
C ASP A 31 12.02 -36.96 58.87
N ALA A 32 13.28 -37.02 59.34
CA ALA A 32 14.27 -38.07 59.00
C ALA A 32 15.38 -38.21 60.09
N ARG A 33 16.14 -39.31 60.05
CA ARG A 33 17.16 -39.82 61.02
C ARG A 33 18.24 -40.62 60.25
N PRO A 34 19.34 -41.17 60.86
CA PRO A 34 20.09 -40.84 62.09
C PRO A 34 21.64 -40.88 61.81
N GLU A 35 22.47 -41.31 62.79
CA GLU A 35 23.84 -41.88 62.64
C GLU A 35 24.98 -40.93 62.15
N ASP A 36 26.27 -41.13 62.46
CA ASP A 36 26.98 -41.77 63.59
C ASP A 36 28.47 -41.31 63.56
N ASP A 37 29.15 -41.18 64.71
CA ASP A 37 30.45 -41.87 64.99
C ASP A 37 30.91 -41.67 66.45
N HIS A 38 31.85 -42.51 66.88
CA HIS A 38 32.43 -42.59 68.23
C HIS A 38 33.97 -42.39 68.23
N ARG A 39 34.59 -42.59 69.41
CA ARG A 39 36.04 -42.54 69.75
C ARG A 39 36.66 -41.13 69.88
N ASP A 40 37.14 -40.68 71.04
CA ASP A 40 37.90 -41.30 72.16
C ASP A 40 39.34 -41.71 71.82
N GLY A 41 40.29 -41.37 72.70
CA GLY A 41 41.69 -41.80 72.56
C GLY A 41 42.77 -40.87 73.14
N SER A 42 42.86 -40.75 74.48
CA SER A 42 44.05 -40.30 75.26
C SER A 42 44.55 -38.84 75.09
N GLY A 43 45.15 -38.23 76.13
CA GLY A 43 45.30 -38.70 77.51
C GLY A 43 45.99 -37.67 78.41
N ALA A 44 45.66 -37.70 79.70
CA ALA A 44 46.29 -36.88 80.73
C ALA A 44 46.63 -37.75 81.95
N PRO A 45 47.78 -37.52 82.62
CA PRO A 45 47.93 -37.81 84.04
C PRO A 45 47.29 -36.62 84.83
N GLU A 46 46.60 -36.80 85.96
CA GLU A 46 47.08 -37.37 87.22
C GLU A 46 48.34 -36.66 87.74
N ALA A 47 48.42 -36.13 88.97
CA ALA A 47 47.45 -36.03 90.07
C ALA A 47 47.64 -34.64 90.73
N GLU A 48 47.08 -34.26 91.89
CA GLU A 48 46.50 -35.04 92.97
C GLU A 48 45.48 -34.21 93.77
N ARG A 49 44.75 -34.87 94.67
CA ARG A 49 43.70 -34.24 95.49
C ARG A 49 44.30 -33.54 96.71
N ILE A 50 43.57 -32.57 97.26
CA ILE A 50 42.97 -32.70 98.60
C ILE A 50 41.75 -31.76 98.69
N THR A 51 40.82 -32.12 99.56
CA THR A 51 39.58 -31.40 99.86
C THR A 51 39.82 -30.04 100.52
N GLU A 52 38.82 -29.14 100.45
CA GLU A 52 37.98 -28.77 101.62
C GLU A 52 37.38 -27.34 101.51
N ILE A 53 36.08 -27.22 101.80
CA ILE A 53 35.27 -26.01 102.11
C ILE A 53 35.42 -24.76 101.21
N GLY A 54 34.30 -24.30 100.65
CA GLY A 54 34.13 -22.92 100.17
C GLY A 54 33.07 -22.79 99.09
N ASP A 55 31.96 -22.10 99.40
CA ASP A 55 31.00 -21.67 98.38
C ASP A 55 31.67 -20.68 97.42
N TYR A 56 31.42 -20.85 96.12
CA TYR A 56 31.99 -19.96 95.10
C TYR A 56 31.21 -18.65 95.02
N GLU A 57 31.51 -17.72 95.94
CA GLU A 57 31.21 -16.30 95.68
C GLU A 57 31.86 -15.92 94.34
N VAL A 58 31.02 -15.63 93.35
CA VAL A 58 31.46 -15.17 92.03
C VAL A 58 32.11 -13.81 92.22
N VAL A 59 33.45 -13.79 92.30
CA VAL A 59 34.26 -12.59 92.53
C VAL A 59 33.81 -11.49 91.58
N ASP A 60 33.13 -10.47 92.12
CA ASP A 60 32.33 -9.53 91.36
C ASP A 60 33.20 -8.59 90.50
N ARG A 61 33.56 -9.12 89.33
CA ARG A 61 34.25 -8.37 88.27
C ARG A 61 33.33 -7.32 87.65
N GLY A 62 32.02 -7.46 87.82
CA GLY A 62 31.00 -6.45 87.50
C GLY A 62 31.27 -5.14 88.22
N GLN A 63 31.54 -5.14 89.53
CA GLN A 63 31.80 -3.90 90.28
C GLN A 63 32.97 -3.06 89.72
N ARG A 64 34.03 -3.66 89.17
CA ARG A 64 35.13 -2.87 88.56
C ARG A 64 34.79 -2.32 87.18
N TRP A 65 34.00 -3.04 86.38
CA TRP A 65 33.49 -2.51 85.11
C TRP A 65 32.42 -1.45 85.34
N VAL A 66 31.51 -1.68 86.28
CA VAL A 66 30.53 -0.70 86.75
C VAL A 66 31.23 0.53 87.33
N SER A 67 32.33 0.39 88.07
CA SER A 67 33.15 1.53 88.50
C SER A 67 33.77 2.31 87.33
N LEU A 68 34.21 1.63 86.26
CA LEU A 68 34.71 2.27 85.04
C LEU A 68 33.60 2.91 84.20
N ILE A 69 32.41 2.30 84.14
CA ILE A 69 31.23 2.84 83.46
C ILE A 69 30.68 4.04 84.24
N ILE A 70 30.67 3.99 85.57
CA ILE A 70 30.32 5.13 86.44
C ILE A 70 31.39 6.22 86.31
N ALA A 71 32.69 5.89 86.31
CA ALA A 71 33.75 6.88 86.09
C ALA A 71 33.67 7.52 84.70
N LEU A 72 33.34 6.75 83.66
CA LEU A 72 33.11 7.24 82.31
C LEU A 72 31.82 8.08 82.23
N ALA A 73 30.73 7.66 82.85
CA ALA A 73 29.48 8.41 82.92
C ALA A 73 29.64 9.71 83.73
N VAL A 74 30.46 9.71 84.79
CA VAL A 74 30.86 10.90 85.55
C VAL A 74 31.79 11.78 84.72
N LEU A 75 32.73 11.23 83.96
CA LEU A 75 33.56 12.02 83.03
C LEU A 75 32.74 12.61 81.88
N VAL A 76 31.77 11.88 81.34
CA VAL A 76 30.82 12.38 80.33
C VAL A 76 29.90 13.42 80.94
N ALA A 77 29.37 13.22 82.15
CA ALA A 77 28.53 14.20 82.85
C ALA A 77 29.32 15.45 83.26
N LEU A 78 30.59 15.32 83.66
CA LEU A 78 31.51 16.45 83.91
C LEU A 78 31.92 17.13 82.61
N MET A 79 32.10 16.40 81.50
CA MET A 79 32.33 17.00 80.19
C MET A 79 31.09 17.76 79.73
N TRP A 80 29.89 17.19 79.89
CA TRP A 80 28.61 17.82 79.58
C TRP A 80 28.35 19.05 80.47
N MET A 81 28.59 18.96 81.77
CA MET A 81 28.60 20.12 82.68
C MET A 81 29.66 21.15 82.33
N SER A 82 30.84 20.74 81.85
CA SER A 82 31.90 21.68 81.45
C SER A 82 31.55 22.39 80.14
N VAL A 83 30.91 21.69 79.19
CA VAL A 83 30.40 22.27 77.94
C VAL A 83 29.20 23.17 78.23
N ASP A 84 28.30 22.77 79.14
CA ASP A 84 27.16 23.59 79.56
C ASP A 84 27.63 24.85 80.31
N ALA A 85 28.49 24.71 81.32
CA ALA A 85 29.09 25.85 82.03
C ALA A 85 29.99 26.72 81.13
N PHE A 86 30.63 26.16 80.11
CA PHE A 86 31.37 26.92 79.10
C PHE A 86 30.41 27.66 78.16
N SER A 87 29.26 27.07 77.79
CA SER A 87 28.21 27.74 77.01
C SER A 87 27.55 28.88 77.79
N GLN A 88 27.26 28.68 79.09
CA GLN A 88 26.80 29.71 80.02
C GLN A 88 27.85 30.84 80.15
N ARG A 89 29.15 30.50 80.15
CA ARG A 89 30.25 31.48 80.26
C ARG A 89 30.59 32.18 78.95
N LEU A 90 30.18 31.63 77.81
CA LEU A 90 30.28 32.26 76.49
C LEU A 90 29.07 33.15 76.16
N GLY A 91 27.99 33.09 76.93
CA GLY A 91 26.75 33.79 76.58
C GLY A 91 26.10 33.22 75.32
N VAL A 92 26.16 31.90 75.12
CA VAL A 92 25.37 31.24 74.07
C VAL A 92 23.95 31.08 74.59
N ASP A 93 23.17 32.15 74.48
CA ASP A 93 21.76 32.15 74.81
C ASP A 93 21.05 31.04 74.02
N ARG A 94 20.48 30.05 74.72
CA ARG A 94 19.65 29.01 74.09
C ARG A 94 18.33 29.58 73.58
N ASP A 95 17.96 30.77 74.04
CA ASP A 95 16.94 31.64 73.44
C ASP A 95 17.51 32.40 72.22
N LEU A 96 18.14 31.67 71.30
CA LEU A 96 18.32 32.14 69.92
C LEU A 96 16.93 32.20 69.29
N ILE A 97 16.25 33.34 69.49
CA ILE A 97 15.04 33.71 68.76
C ILE A 97 15.48 33.99 67.32
N VAL A 98 15.68 32.90 66.57
CA VAL A 98 15.86 32.95 65.12
C VAL A 98 14.57 33.55 64.57
N PRO A 99 14.61 34.72 63.89
CA PRO A 99 13.39 35.37 63.45
C PRO A 99 12.66 34.48 62.44
N ASP A 100 11.36 34.30 62.67
CA ASP A 100 10.46 33.67 61.70
C ASP A 100 10.32 34.60 60.48
N ILE A 101 10.85 34.16 59.36
CA ILE A 101 10.67 34.77 58.04
C ILE A 101 9.40 34.20 57.43
N GLU A 102 8.54 35.07 56.91
CA GLU A 102 7.43 34.66 56.06
C GLU A 102 7.97 34.34 54.65
N VAL A 103 7.74 33.12 54.19
CA VAL A 103 8.07 32.68 52.83
C VAL A 103 7.27 33.52 51.84
N GLN A 104 7.96 34.23 50.96
CA GLN A 104 7.34 34.99 49.86
C GLN A 104 6.88 34.05 48.73
N ASP A 105 6.05 34.55 47.82
CA ASP A 105 5.75 33.85 46.56
C ASP A 105 6.84 34.16 45.52
N PHE A 106 7.46 33.11 45.01
CA PHE A 106 8.46 33.12 43.95
C PHE A 106 7.92 32.53 42.63
N THR A 107 6.65 32.17 42.57
CA THR A 107 5.98 31.62 41.38
C THR A 107 5.99 32.64 40.24
N GLY A 108 6.25 32.18 39.01
CA GLY A 108 6.37 33.02 37.83
C GLY A 108 7.70 33.80 37.72
N GLN A 109 8.58 33.74 38.73
CA GLN A 109 9.91 34.32 38.65
C GLN A 109 10.90 33.41 37.92
N GLY A 110 11.90 34.01 37.27
CA GLY A 110 13.05 33.28 36.74
C GLY A 110 13.95 32.78 37.86
N LEU A 111 14.47 31.55 37.72
CA LEU A 111 15.23 30.83 38.75
C LEU A 111 16.33 31.65 39.44
N ALA A 112 17.08 32.46 38.68
CA ALA A 112 18.19 33.24 39.22
C ALA A 112 17.75 34.38 40.15
N ASP A 113 16.64 35.05 39.84
CA ASP A 113 16.06 36.08 40.70
C ASP A 113 15.37 35.45 41.91
N ALA A 114 14.60 34.37 41.69
CA ALA A 114 13.95 33.62 42.77
C ALA A 114 14.96 33.09 43.81
N GLN A 115 16.07 32.50 43.36
CA GLN A 115 17.14 32.05 44.28
C GLN A 115 17.74 33.23 45.05
N ARG A 116 18.07 34.34 44.37
CA ARG A 116 18.63 35.53 45.02
C ARG A 116 17.68 36.09 46.07
N ASP A 117 16.38 36.10 45.81
CA ASP A 117 15.40 36.74 46.69
C ASP A 117 14.98 35.81 47.85
N VAL A 118 15.07 34.48 47.70
CA VAL A 118 15.08 33.52 48.82
C VAL A 118 16.29 33.74 49.73
N GLU A 119 17.49 33.83 49.16
CA GLU A 119 18.74 34.03 49.91
C GLU A 119 18.77 35.41 50.61
N ALA A 120 18.29 36.46 49.95
CA ALA A 120 18.14 37.80 50.52
C ALA A 120 17.09 37.86 51.64
N SER A 121 16.10 36.95 51.62
CA SER A 121 15.15 36.77 52.72
C SER A 121 15.75 36.05 53.95
N GLY A 122 16.99 35.56 53.87
CA GLY A 122 17.64 34.80 54.95
C GLY A 122 17.24 33.31 55.00
N LEU A 123 16.71 32.77 53.89
CA LEU A 123 16.34 31.37 53.72
C LEU A 123 17.33 30.67 52.76
N VAL A 124 17.33 29.34 52.77
CA VAL A 124 18.22 28.53 51.92
C VAL A 124 17.44 27.99 50.73
N ALA A 125 17.77 28.46 49.52
CA ALA A 125 17.20 27.91 48.30
C ALA A 125 17.65 26.45 48.06
N THR A 126 16.78 25.67 47.43
CA THR A 126 17.10 24.36 46.86
C THR A 126 16.26 24.19 45.61
N VAL A 127 16.85 23.70 44.52
CA VAL A 127 16.22 23.73 43.19
C VAL A 127 15.92 22.32 42.73
N GLU A 128 14.66 22.07 42.36
CA GLU A 128 14.25 20.88 41.62
C GLU A 128 13.74 21.31 40.23
N PHE A 129 14.16 20.63 39.18
CA PHE A 129 13.56 20.78 37.84
C PHE A 129 12.51 19.70 37.62
N ARG A 130 11.35 20.06 37.05
CA ARG A 130 10.29 19.11 36.70
C ARG A 130 9.61 19.49 35.38
N ALA A 131 9.29 18.47 34.59
CA ALA A 131 8.49 18.63 33.38
C ALA A 131 7.05 19.04 33.74
N ASN A 132 6.48 19.91 32.93
CA ASN A 132 5.09 20.36 33.01
C ASN A 132 4.67 21.03 31.70
N ASP A 133 3.41 20.88 31.34
CA ASP A 133 2.87 21.30 30.03
C ASP A 133 2.07 22.62 30.16
N LEU A 134 2.56 23.53 30.99
CA LEU A 134 1.94 24.83 31.26
C LEU A 134 2.65 25.95 30.49
N ASP A 135 2.03 26.48 29.45
CA ASP A 135 2.58 27.55 28.59
C ASP A 135 3.00 28.81 29.38
N ASP A 136 2.34 29.10 30.50
CA ASP A 136 2.65 30.22 31.41
C ASP A 136 4.02 30.07 32.13
N PHE A 137 4.61 28.87 32.15
CA PHE A 137 5.84 28.54 32.89
C PHE A 137 6.94 28.00 31.97
N PRO A 138 7.60 28.86 31.17
CA PRO A 138 8.68 28.43 30.28
C PRO A 138 9.89 27.87 31.05
N PRO A 139 10.79 27.11 30.38
CA PRO A 139 11.93 26.47 31.03
C PRO A 139 12.80 27.46 31.82
N GLY A 140 13.06 27.14 33.10
CA GLY A 140 13.80 27.99 34.04
C GLY A 140 12.93 28.95 34.88
N THR A 141 11.62 29.01 34.67
CA THR A 141 10.66 29.73 35.53
C THR A 141 10.17 28.84 36.67
N ILE A 142 10.00 29.39 37.88
CA ILE A 142 9.41 28.66 39.02
C ILE A 142 7.89 28.53 38.82
N PHE A 143 7.37 27.30 38.82
CA PHE A 143 5.92 27.05 38.70
C PHE A 143 5.26 26.63 40.02
N THR A 144 6.04 26.21 41.01
CA THR A 144 5.58 25.98 42.38
C THR A 144 6.75 25.95 43.37
N GLN A 145 6.46 26.03 44.66
CA GLN A 145 7.45 26.08 45.73
C GLN A 145 7.00 25.30 46.97
N ARG A 146 7.96 24.91 47.83
CA ARG A 146 7.69 24.21 49.08
C ARG A 146 8.63 24.71 50.19
N PRO A 147 8.11 25.25 51.32
CA PRO A 147 6.70 25.52 51.60
C PRO A 147 6.04 26.56 50.70
N LEU A 148 4.72 26.66 50.80
CA LEU A 148 3.93 27.69 50.12
C LEU A 148 4.15 29.07 50.74
N ASP A 149 3.69 30.11 50.05
CA ASP A 149 3.69 31.49 50.49
C ASP A 149 3.00 31.69 51.86
N GLY A 150 3.41 32.73 52.58
CA GLY A 150 2.92 33.04 53.93
C GLY A 150 3.36 32.05 55.03
N THR A 151 4.00 30.92 54.69
CA THR A 151 4.55 29.98 55.69
C THR A 151 5.64 30.68 56.50
N LYS A 152 5.55 30.63 57.83
CA LYS A 152 6.61 31.10 58.73
C LYS A 152 7.67 30.03 58.92
N LEU A 153 8.94 30.39 58.71
CA LEU A 153 10.10 29.53 58.88
C LEU A 153 11.22 30.26 59.64
N PRO A 154 11.94 29.61 60.56
CA PRO A 154 13.17 30.15 61.13
C PRO A 154 14.22 30.43 60.04
N ALA A 155 14.96 31.54 60.15
CA ALA A 155 16.10 31.85 59.28
C ALA A 155 17.07 30.67 59.12
N GLY A 156 17.58 30.49 57.90
CA GLY A 156 18.36 29.32 57.49
C GLY A 156 17.54 28.09 57.11
N SER A 157 16.20 28.12 57.24
CA SER A 157 15.33 27.03 56.74
C SER A 157 15.37 26.92 55.21
N ARG A 158 15.12 25.70 54.71
CA ARG A 158 15.12 25.40 53.28
C ARG A 158 13.77 25.73 52.63
N VAL A 159 13.82 26.39 51.48
CA VAL A 159 12.71 26.48 50.51
C VAL A 159 13.13 25.75 49.24
N THR A 160 12.35 24.74 48.85
CA THR A 160 12.50 24.07 47.55
C THR A 160 11.72 24.85 46.50
N LEU A 161 12.43 25.48 45.58
CA LEU A 161 11.90 26.08 44.36
C LEU A 161 11.79 24.98 43.29
N ILE A 162 10.61 24.83 42.68
CA ILE A 162 10.38 23.84 41.63
C ILE A 162 10.27 24.57 40.28
N ALA A 163 11.33 24.45 39.50
CA ALA A 163 11.50 25.10 38.20
C ALA A 163 10.95 24.22 37.07
N SER A 164 10.35 24.88 36.08
CA SER A 164 9.92 24.24 34.84
C SER A 164 11.13 23.79 34.02
N SER A 165 11.10 22.56 33.51
CA SER A 165 11.98 22.12 32.42
C SER A 165 11.32 22.19 31.04
N GLY A 166 10.09 22.74 30.95
CA GLY A 166 9.21 22.59 29.79
C GLY A 166 8.44 21.26 29.77
N PRO A 167 7.72 20.96 28.68
CA PRO A 167 6.97 19.72 28.54
C PRO A 167 7.88 18.50 28.48
N SER A 168 7.31 17.31 28.72
CA SER A 168 7.99 16.02 28.53
C SER A 168 8.56 15.90 27.11
N GLN A 169 9.77 15.35 26.97
CA GLN A 169 10.42 15.12 25.68
C GLN A 169 10.74 13.64 25.46
N PHE A 170 10.45 13.16 24.26
CA PHE A 170 10.67 11.80 23.80
C PHE A 170 11.55 11.81 22.53
N VAL A 171 12.39 10.79 22.38
CA VAL A 171 13.29 10.67 21.23
C VAL A 171 12.56 9.99 20.08
N VAL A 172 12.50 10.64 18.92
CA VAL A 172 11.89 10.06 17.71
C VAL A 172 12.67 8.79 17.31
N PRO A 173 12.00 7.63 17.14
CA PRO A 173 12.65 6.35 16.88
C PRO A 173 13.12 6.27 15.42
N ASP A 174 14.12 5.41 15.17
CA ASP A 174 14.44 5.02 13.80
C ASP A 174 13.51 3.90 13.34
N VAL A 175 12.67 4.24 12.37
CA VAL A 175 11.66 3.37 11.76
C VAL A 175 11.82 3.28 10.24
N ALA A 176 12.94 3.77 9.69
CA ALA A 176 13.20 3.71 8.25
C ALA A 176 13.30 2.25 7.76
N GLY A 177 12.63 1.94 6.65
CA GLY A 177 12.55 0.59 6.08
C GLY A 177 11.63 -0.39 6.80
N GLN A 178 10.91 0.02 7.85
CA GLN A 178 9.83 -0.77 8.46
C GLN A 178 8.52 -0.59 7.69
N GLU A 179 7.55 -1.49 7.90
CA GLU A 179 6.19 -1.28 7.39
C GLU A 179 5.48 -0.18 8.17
N LEU A 180 4.60 0.58 7.50
CA LEU A 180 3.90 1.73 8.08
C LEU A 180 3.17 1.40 9.40
N GLU A 181 2.58 0.20 9.50
CA GLU A 181 1.81 -0.23 10.67
C GLU A 181 2.72 -0.45 11.90
N GLU A 182 3.91 -1.06 11.71
CA GLU A 182 4.92 -1.21 12.76
C GLU A 182 5.47 0.15 13.23
N ALA A 183 5.78 1.02 12.27
CA ALA A 183 6.28 2.37 12.55
C ALA A 183 5.28 3.23 13.33
N GLN A 184 3.99 3.15 12.98
CA GLN A 184 2.92 3.83 13.74
C GLN A 184 2.81 3.32 15.17
N LEU A 185 2.87 2.00 15.38
CA LEU A 185 2.82 1.41 16.72
C LEU A 185 4.00 1.85 17.59
N LEU A 186 5.21 1.92 17.05
CA LEU A 186 6.39 2.39 17.78
C LEU A 186 6.30 3.88 18.17
N VAL A 187 5.81 4.74 17.28
CA VAL A 187 5.64 6.18 17.56
C VAL A 187 4.56 6.42 18.62
N VAL A 188 3.43 5.69 18.57
CA VAL A 188 2.38 5.74 19.62
C VAL A 188 2.90 5.19 20.95
N ALA A 189 3.69 4.11 20.94
CA ALA A 189 4.20 3.49 22.16
C ALA A 189 5.14 4.38 22.99
N ILE A 190 5.71 5.43 22.39
CA ILE A 190 6.52 6.45 23.07
C ILE A 190 5.77 7.77 23.33
N GLY A 191 4.44 7.81 23.17
CA GLY A 191 3.64 9.00 23.45
C GLY A 191 3.71 10.10 22.38
N LEU A 192 4.17 9.80 21.16
CA LEU A 192 4.14 10.72 20.02
C LEU A 192 2.98 10.38 19.07
N VAL A 193 2.55 11.34 18.24
CA VAL A 193 1.41 11.17 17.33
C VAL A 193 1.90 10.91 15.91
N PRO A 194 1.73 9.70 15.35
CA PRO A 194 2.18 9.42 13.99
C PRO A 194 1.25 10.02 12.93
N LYS A 195 1.85 10.56 11.86
CA LYS A 195 1.14 11.20 10.76
C LYS A 195 1.67 10.67 9.42
N PRO A 196 0.99 9.73 8.75
CA PRO A 196 1.47 9.17 7.49
C PRO A 196 1.42 10.22 6.35
N VAL A 197 2.54 10.39 5.66
CA VAL A 197 2.69 11.28 4.50
C VAL A 197 3.20 10.47 3.31
N PRO A 198 2.39 10.24 2.25
CA PRO A 198 2.82 9.45 1.10
C PRO A 198 3.75 10.24 0.18
N GLU A 199 4.94 9.73 -0.09
CA GLU A 199 5.93 10.29 -1.01
C GLU A 199 6.43 9.19 -1.97
N TYR A 200 6.66 9.51 -3.25
CA TYR A 200 7.11 8.50 -4.22
C TYR A 200 8.60 8.18 -4.03
N SER A 201 8.96 6.90 -4.08
CA SER A 201 10.35 6.44 -3.99
C SER A 201 10.65 5.37 -5.03
N ASP A 202 11.73 5.59 -5.79
CA ASP A 202 12.26 4.59 -6.71
C ASP A 202 13.25 3.60 -6.01
N SER A 203 13.41 3.69 -4.67
CA SER A 203 14.34 2.85 -3.87
C SER A 203 13.77 2.17 -2.62
N VAL A 204 12.60 2.59 -2.12
CA VAL A 204 11.90 2.04 -0.93
C VAL A 204 10.59 1.41 -1.39
N ARG A 205 10.23 0.20 -0.93
CA ARG A 205 9.04 -0.50 -1.45
C ARG A 205 7.76 0.20 -1.00
N LEU A 206 6.68 -0.01 -1.76
CA LEU A 206 5.34 0.47 -1.41
C LEU A 206 4.99 0.08 0.05
N ASN A 207 4.49 1.05 0.83
CA ASN A 207 4.12 0.95 2.25
C ASN A 207 5.28 0.80 3.26
N GLU A 208 6.55 0.74 2.82
CA GLU A 208 7.71 0.89 3.71
C GLU A 208 7.99 2.38 4.00
N VAL A 209 8.50 2.68 5.19
CA VAL A 209 8.88 4.05 5.60
C VAL A 209 10.19 4.50 4.95
N ILE A 210 10.20 5.70 4.38
CA ILE A 210 11.37 6.36 3.79
C ILE A 210 12.18 7.09 4.87
N GLU A 211 11.53 7.99 5.63
CA GLU A 211 12.12 8.76 6.74
C GLU A 211 11.02 9.24 7.71
N THR A 212 11.43 9.81 8.85
CA THR A 212 10.54 10.58 9.73
C THR A 212 10.91 12.06 9.75
N ARG A 213 9.94 12.92 10.03
CA ARG A 213 10.13 14.36 10.30
C ARG A 213 9.39 14.70 11.61
N PRO A 214 10.09 15.04 12.72
CA PRO A 214 11.54 15.16 12.89
C PRO A 214 12.32 13.86 12.63
N ARG A 215 13.63 13.99 12.41
CA ARG A 215 14.49 12.84 12.10
C ARG A 215 14.69 11.92 13.32
N PRO A 216 15.01 10.63 13.12
CA PRO A 216 15.37 9.73 14.21
C PRO A 216 16.47 10.31 15.10
N GLY A 217 16.35 10.12 16.41
CA GLY A 217 17.26 10.69 17.40
C GLY A 217 17.00 12.16 17.78
N THR A 218 16.00 12.81 17.18
CA THR A 218 15.57 14.18 17.59
C THR A 218 14.65 14.10 18.81
N GLU A 219 14.81 15.02 19.75
CA GLU A 219 13.87 15.21 20.88
C GLU A 219 12.61 15.94 20.40
N ALA A 220 11.44 15.38 20.71
CA ALA A 220 10.12 15.92 20.38
C ALA A 220 9.22 15.92 21.62
N ALA A 221 8.31 16.89 21.73
CA ALA A 221 7.43 17.00 22.90
C ALA A 221 6.37 15.88 22.94
N GLU A 222 5.94 15.48 24.14
CA GLU A 222 4.82 14.53 24.32
C GLU A 222 3.57 14.98 23.55
N GLY A 223 2.90 14.04 22.88
CA GLY A 223 1.73 14.32 22.04
C GLY A 223 2.01 15.08 20.73
N SER A 224 3.25 15.42 20.39
CA SER A 224 3.56 16.13 19.14
C SER A 224 3.49 15.23 17.89
N GLU A 225 3.17 15.84 16.74
CA GLU A 225 3.11 15.13 15.45
C GLU A 225 4.51 14.74 14.94
N VAL A 226 4.67 13.47 14.57
CA VAL A 226 5.81 12.96 13.79
C VAL A 226 5.28 12.54 12.42
N GLU A 227 5.72 13.22 11.37
CA GLU A 227 5.40 12.83 10.00
C GLU A 227 6.20 11.58 9.63
N ILE A 228 5.50 10.49 9.33
CA ILE A 228 6.08 9.25 8.83
C ILE A 228 5.96 9.29 7.31
N VAL A 229 7.08 9.55 6.64
CA VAL A 229 7.14 9.63 5.17
C VAL A 229 7.13 8.21 4.62
N VAL A 230 6.01 7.78 4.06
CA VAL A 230 5.81 6.40 3.57
C VAL A 230 5.91 6.36 2.05
N SER A 231 6.55 5.30 1.53
CA SER A 231 6.68 5.11 0.09
C SER A 231 5.32 4.81 -0.55
N ALA A 232 4.90 5.70 -1.45
CA ALA A 232 3.81 5.48 -2.40
C ALA A 232 4.24 4.58 -3.59
N GLY A 233 5.40 3.93 -3.49
CA GLY A 233 6.03 3.18 -4.57
C GLY A 233 6.74 4.06 -5.60
N TYR A 234 7.12 3.46 -6.72
CA TYR A 234 7.80 4.13 -7.83
C TYR A 234 6.99 5.32 -8.35
N ALA A 235 7.66 6.43 -8.65
CA ALA A 235 6.98 7.58 -9.24
C ALA A 235 6.36 7.23 -10.61
N PRO A 236 5.12 7.64 -10.91
CA PRO A 236 4.47 7.29 -12.16
C PRO A 236 5.19 7.91 -13.36
N ARG A 237 5.03 7.27 -14.54
CA ARG A 237 5.68 7.65 -15.79
C ARG A 237 4.63 7.98 -16.85
N LYS A 238 4.94 8.91 -17.75
CA LYS A 238 4.07 9.25 -18.89
C LYS A 238 4.37 8.35 -20.09
N VAL A 239 3.33 7.94 -20.82
CA VAL A 239 3.48 7.38 -22.16
C VAL A 239 4.09 8.47 -23.07
N PRO A 240 5.29 8.27 -23.64
CA PRO A 240 5.88 9.24 -24.55
C PRO A 240 5.09 9.27 -25.86
N ASP A 241 5.12 10.40 -26.57
CA ASP A 241 4.59 10.43 -27.93
C ASP A 241 5.51 9.63 -28.87
N MET A 242 4.89 8.71 -29.61
CA MET A 242 5.53 7.73 -30.47
C MET A 242 4.82 7.60 -31.82
N VAL A 243 3.70 8.30 -32.03
CA VAL A 243 2.96 8.24 -33.30
C VAL A 243 3.84 8.79 -34.42
N SER A 244 3.80 8.16 -35.59
CA SER A 244 4.67 8.47 -36.74
C SER A 244 6.18 8.30 -36.49
N LYS A 245 6.59 7.54 -35.46
CA LYS A 245 8.00 7.12 -35.26
C LYS A 245 8.24 5.69 -35.75
N PRO A 246 9.47 5.33 -36.18
CA PRO A 246 9.86 3.94 -36.38
C PRO A 246 9.66 3.12 -35.10
N ALA A 247 9.20 1.87 -35.23
CA ALA A 247 8.93 0.99 -34.09
C ALA A 247 10.16 0.77 -33.19
N GLU A 248 11.37 0.68 -33.76
CA GLU A 248 12.60 0.60 -32.98
C GLU A 248 12.84 1.85 -32.11
N GLU A 249 12.55 3.05 -32.62
CA GLU A 249 12.66 4.29 -31.83
C GLU A 249 11.62 4.30 -30.71
N ALA A 250 10.37 3.92 -31.01
CA ALA A 250 9.28 3.85 -30.04
C ALA A 250 9.57 2.88 -28.88
N LEU A 251 10.03 1.65 -29.18
CA LEU A 251 10.41 0.66 -28.16
C LEU A 251 11.59 1.16 -27.30
N ASN A 252 12.57 1.84 -27.90
CA ASN A 252 13.65 2.49 -27.15
C ASN A 252 13.14 3.67 -26.27
N LEU A 253 12.11 4.40 -26.71
CA LEU A 253 11.49 5.48 -25.92
C LEU A 253 10.69 4.94 -24.73
N LEU A 254 9.95 3.82 -24.88
CA LEU A 254 9.28 3.12 -23.77
C LEU A 254 10.28 2.64 -22.72
N GLY A 255 11.35 1.94 -23.15
CA GLY A 255 12.39 1.47 -22.24
C GLY A 255 13.08 2.61 -21.48
N ARG A 256 13.25 3.77 -22.10
CA ARG A 256 13.81 4.98 -21.48
C ARG A 256 12.84 5.75 -20.58
N SER A 257 11.53 5.73 -20.85
CA SER A 257 10.53 6.33 -19.96
C SER A 257 10.28 5.49 -18.70
N GLY A 258 10.68 4.22 -18.71
CA GLY A 258 10.45 3.27 -17.63
C GLY A 258 9.09 2.58 -17.72
N LEU A 259 8.58 2.41 -18.95
CA LEU A 259 7.38 1.64 -19.29
C LEU A 259 7.77 0.36 -20.03
N GLY A 260 6.89 -0.64 -20.01
CA GLY A 260 7.05 -1.87 -20.78
C GLY A 260 6.45 -1.76 -22.17
N ALA A 261 6.98 -2.51 -23.13
CA ALA A 261 6.24 -2.83 -24.35
C ALA A 261 5.16 -3.89 -24.01
N GLY A 262 3.93 -3.65 -24.46
CA GLY A 262 2.79 -4.56 -24.33
C GLY A 262 2.63 -5.45 -25.56
N GLU A 263 1.40 -5.63 -26.01
CA GLU A 263 1.12 -6.30 -27.27
C GLU A 263 1.58 -5.43 -28.45
N ILE A 264 2.28 -6.03 -29.40
CA ILE A 264 2.70 -5.38 -30.65
C ILE A 264 1.87 -5.96 -31.78
N SER A 265 0.93 -5.16 -32.29
CA SER A 265 0.03 -5.54 -33.39
C SER A 265 0.43 -4.84 -34.68
N THR A 266 0.13 -5.45 -35.83
CA THR A 266 0.51 -4.96 -37.16
C THR A 266 -0.74 -4.81 -38.03
N VAL A 267 -0.94 -3.63 -38.61
CA VAL A 267 -2.12 -3.28 -39.40
C VAL A 267 -1.68 -2.51 -40.65
N TYR A 268 -2.10 -2.96 -41.82
CA TYR A 268 -1.87 -2.20 -43.07
C TYR A 268 -2.64 -0.88 -43.05
N ARG A 269 -1.95 0.23 -43.37
CA ARG A 269 -2.58 1.54 -43.55
C ARG A 269 -1.93 2.26 -44.74
N ARG A 270 -2.75 2.61 -45.74
CA ARG A 270 -2.29 3.11 -47.07
C ARG A 270 -1.57 4.46 -47.04
N ASP A 271 -1.71 5.22 -45.96
CA ASP A 271 -1.10 6.53 -45.73
C ASP A 271 0.08 6.50 -44.75
N ALA A 272 0.55 5.31 -44.35
CA ALA A 272 1.67 5.11 -43.44
C ALA A 272 2.81 4.29 -44.06
N GLU A 273 4.05 4.58 -43.65
CA GLU A 273 5.24 3.82 -44.03
C GLU A 273 5.41 2.58 -43.13
N GLU A 274 5.71 1.43 -43.73
CA GLU A 274 5.87 0.15 -43.03
C GLU A 274 6.87 0.24 -41.84
N GLY A 275 6.55 -0.40 -40.72
CA GLY A 275 7.38 -0.35 -39.51
C GLY A 275 7.21 0.94 -38.69
N THR A 276 6.35 1.88 -39.11
CA THR A 276 6.01 3.10 -38.35
C THR A 276 4.89 2.84 -37.35
N VAL A 277 4.98 3.40 -36.14
CA VAL A 277 3.91 3.35 -35.14
C VAL A 277 2.73 4.21 -35.57
N LEU A 278 1.57 3.56 -35.71
CA LEU A 278 0.29 4.18 -36.03
C LEU A 278 -0.36 4.77 -34.77
N GLU A 279 -0.50 3.94 -33.73
CA GLU A 279 -1.27 4.24 -32.51
C GLU A 279 -0.69 3.48 -31.31
N THR A 280 -0.97 3.95 -30.09
CA THR A 280 -0.60 3.27 -28.85
C THR A 280 -1.78 3.20 -27.88
N SER A 281 -1.80 2.14 -27.07
CA SER A 281 -2.77 1.92 -26.01
C SER A 281 -2.04 1.61 -24.69
N PRO A 282 -2.10 2.46 -23.67
CA PRO A 282 -2.73 3.77 -23.63
C PRO A 282 -2.07 4.81 -24.55
N LYS A 283 -2.77 5.93 -24.79
CA LYS A 283 -2.30 7.02 -25.66
C LYS A 283 -1.16 7.81 -25.01
N ALA A 284 -0.40 8.54 -25.83
CA ALA A 284 0.59 9.52 -25.37
C ALA A 284 0.06 10.46 -24.27
N ASP A 285 0.96 10.95 -23.42
CA ASP A 285 0.71 11.76 -22.21
C ASP A 285 -0.09 11.05 -21.07
N THR A 286 -0.64 9.86 -21.30
CA THR A 286 -1.28 9.07 -20.22
C THR A 286 -0.27 8.78 -19.12
N VAL A 287 -0.65 9.01 -17.86
CA VAL A 287 0.16 8.73 -16.67
C VAL A 287 -0.11 7.31 -16.21
N LEU A 288 0.94 6.49 -16.12
CA LEU A 288 0.88 5.08 -15.72
C LEU A 288 1.86 4.77 -14.59
N PRO A 289 1.64 3.69 -13.81
CA PRO A 289 2.67 3.12 -12.94
C PRO A 289 3.96 2.78 -13.70
N ARG A 290 5.09 2.76 -12.99
CA ARG A 290 6.37 2.32 -13.55
C ARG A 290 6.28 0.84 -13.97
N ASN A 291 6.88 0.51 -15.12
CA ASN A 291 6.85 -0.79 -15.78
C ASN A 291 5.48 -1.24 -16.30
N SER A 292 4.44 -0.39 -16.30
CA SER A 292 3.19 -0.70 -17.00
C SER A 292 3.43 -0.90 -18.50
N ALA A 293 2.74 -1.86 -19.09
CA ALA A 293 2.77 -2.13 -20.51
C ALA A 293 2.06 -1.02 -21.31
N VAL A 294 2.57 -0.75 -22.51
CA VAL A 294 1.92 0.06 -23.55
C VAL A 294 1.91 -0.77 -24.83
N ASP A 295 0.72 -1.07 -25.32
CA ASP A 295 0.49 -1.77 -26.57
C ASP A 295 0.73 -0.83 -27.75
N VAL A 296 1.29 -1.36 -28.85
CA VAL A 296 1.74 -0.59 -30.00
C VAL A 296 1.15 -1.17 -31.28
N VAL A 297 0.50 -0.32 -32.08
CA VAL A 297 0.00 -0.67 -33.41
C VAL A 297 0.98 -0.14 -34.45
N ILE A 298 1.53 -1.01 -35.28
CA ILE A 298 2.54 -0.71 -36.30
C ILE A 298 1.93 -0.83 -37.70
N ALA A 299 2.37 0.02 -38.63
CA ALA A 299 2.07 -0.07 -40.05
C ALA A 299 2.66 -1.36 -40.65
N GLY A 300 1.79 -2.24 -41.12
CA GLY A 300 2.18 -3.46 -41.83
C GLY A 300 2.35 -3.27 -43.34
N PRO A 301 2.97 -4.25 -44.03
CA PRO A 301 2.99 -4.31 -45.49
C PRO A 301 1.54 -4.37 -46.05
N PRO A 302 1.34 -4.02 -47.34
CA PRO A 302 0.06 -4.22 -48.00
C PRO A 302 -0.32 -5.72 -48.00
N PRO A 303 -1.62 -6.06 -47.84
CA PRO A 303 -2.07 -7.44 -47.97
C PRO A 303 -1.91 -7.89 -49.41
N THR A 304 -1.20 -9.00 -49.63
CA THR A 304 -1.00 -9.61 -50.96
C THR A 304 -1.95 -10.79 -51.18
N VAL A 305 -2.18 -11.12 -52.46
CA VAL A 305 -2.96 -12.26 -52.93
C VAL A 305 -2.08 -13.12 -53.83
N GLY A 306 -2.03 -14.44 -53.58
CA GLY A 306 -1.34 -15.39 -54.44
C GLY A 306 -2.15 -15.74 -55.69
N VAL A 307 -1.59 -15.51 -56.89
CA VAL A 307 -2.25 -15.82 -58.16
C VAL A 307 -2.47 -17.34 -58.31
N PRO A 308 -3.71 -17.80 -58.56
CA PRO A 308 -4.01 -19.22 -58.78
C PRO A 308 -3.45 -19.75 -60.11
N SER A 309 -3.40 -21.07 -60.24
CA SER A 309 -2.96 -21.77 -61.47
C SER A 309 -4.15 -22.10 -62.34
N VAL A 310 -4.54 -21.18 -63.22
CA VAL A 310 -5.73 -21.27 -64.08
C VAL A 310 -5.44 -21.69 -65.52
N GLU A 311 -4.17 -21.89 -65.89
CA GLU A 311 -3.75 -22.45 -67.17
C GLU A 311 -4.39 -23.83 -67.45
N GLY A 312 -4.86 -24.04 -68.69
CA GLY A 312 -5.55 -25.27 -69.10
C GLY A 312 -7.00 -25.41 -68.60
N LEU A 313 -7.46 -24.59 -67.66
CA LEU A 313 -8.85 -24.59 -67.20
C LEU A 313 -9.79 -24.03 -68.27
N ALA A 314 -11.06 -24.42 -68.20
CA ALA A 314 -12.12 -23.79 -68.99
C ALA A 314 -12.37 -22.36 -68.48
N ARG A 315 -12.60 -21.40 -69.39
CA ARG A 315 -12.73 -19.97 -69.09
C ARG A 315 -13.54 -19.65 -67.83
N GLY A 316 -14.77 -20.17 -67.73
CA GLY A 316 -15.66 -19.89 -66.59
C GLY A 316 -15.14 -20.39 -65.23
N ARG A 317 -14.28 -21.42 -65.20
CA ARG A 317 -13.62 -21.86 -63.96
C ARG A 317 -12.42 -20.97 -63.63
N ALA A 318 -11.65 -20.54 -64.63
CA ALA A 318 -10.56 -19.57 -64.43
C ALA A 318 -11.08 -18.22 -63.92
N GLU A 319 -12.18 -17.72 -64.50
CA GLU A 319 -12.91 -16.53 -64.00
C GLU A 319 -13.34 -16.71 -62.54
N SER A 320 -13.88 -17.89 -62.19
CA SER A 320 -14.30 -18.20 -60.82
C SER A 320 -13.13 -18.26 -59.83
N GLU A 321 -12.02 -18.91 -60.18
CA GLU A 321 -10.87 -19.07 -59.27
C GLU A 321 -10.10 -17.77 -59.05
N LEU A 322 -10.03 -16.88 -60.06
CA LEU A 322 -9.51 -15.53 -59.87
C LEU A 322 -10.44 -14.68 -58.99
N ALA A 323 -11.76 -14.76 -59.20
CA ALA A 323 -12.74 -14.06 -58.36
C ALA A 323 -12.76 -14.59 -56.91
N GLU A 324 -12.61 -15.90 -56.69
CA GLU A 324 -12.44 -16.54 -55.38
C GLU A 324 -11.15 -16.05 -54.66
N ALA A 325 -10.09 -15.73 -55.41
CA ALA A 325 -8.86 -15.12 -54.89
C ALA A 325 -8.97 -13.60 -54.66
N GLY A 326 -9.96 -12.92 -55.25
CA GLY A 326 -10.08 -11.46 -55.24
C GLY A 326 -9.24 -10.75 -56.31
N LEU A 327 -9.10 -11.35 -57.48
CA LEU A 327 -8.35 -10.86 -58.65
C LEU A 327 -9.29 -10.67 -59.86
N GLU A 328 -8.97 -9.75 -60.75
CA GLU A 328 -9.82 -9.41 -61.91
C GLU A 328 -9.32 -10.08 -63.21
N PRO A 329 -10.14 -10.84 -63.96
CA PRO A 329 -9.68 -11.56 -65.16
C PRO A 329 -9.71 -10.67 -66.42
N LEU A 330 -8.54 -10.28 -66.93
CA LEU A 330 -8.40 -9.55 -68.20
C LEU A 330 -8.27 -10.53 -69.38
N ILE A 331 -9.37 -10.78 -70.08
CA ILE A 331 -9.45 -11.88 -71.07
C ILE A 331 -9.16 -11.40 -72.49
N LEU A 332 -8.09 -11.91 -73.09
CA LEU A 332 -7.80 -11.80 -74.53
C LEU A 332 -8.19 -13.11 -75.24
N ILE A 333 -8.70 -12.98 -76.47
CA ILE A 333 -9.12 -14.12 -77.29
C ILE A 333 -8.05 -14.38 -78.36
N LEU A 334 -7.51 -15.59 -78.38
CA LEU A 334 -6.63 -16.08 -79.44
C LEU A 334 -7.41 -17.03 -80.36
N GLU A 335 -7.44 -16.73 -81.66
CA GLU A 335 -8.06 -17.63 -82.64
C GLU A 335 -7.17 -18.88 -82.84
N VAL A 336 -7.71 -20.05 -82.51
CA VAL A 336 -7.03 -21.36 -82.66
C VAL A 336 -7.64 -22.16 -83.80
N PRO A 337 -6.93 -23.15 -84.39
CA PRO A 337 -7.48 -23.97 -85.46
C PRO A 337 -8.77 -24.71 -85.06
N PHE A 338 -9.65 -24.97 -86.03
CA PHE A 338 -10.86 -25.77 -85.79
C PHE A 338 -10.48 -27.16 -85.24
N GLY A 339 -11.03 -27.50 -84.07
CA GLY A 339 -10.73 -28.75 -83.36
C GLY A 339 -9.50 -28.70 -82.44
N SER A 340 -8.94 -27.52 -82.13
CA SER A 340 -7.90 -27.39 -81.09
C SER A 340 -8.42 -27.85 -79.72
N PRO A 341 -7.61 -28.54 -78.89
CA PRO A 341 -8.00 -28.89 -77.51
C PRO A 341 -8.20 -27.65 -76.61
N ASP A 342 -7.68 -26.49 -77.03
CA ASP A 342 -7.65 -25.24 -76.29
C ASP A 342 -8.90 -24.37 -76.48
N ASP A 343 -9.85 -24.80 -77.30
CA ASP A 343 -11.10 -24.08 -77.53
C ASP A 343 -11.90 -23.92 -76.21
N GLY A 344 -12.16 -22.67 -75.81
CA GLY A 344 -12.78 -22.33 -74.53
C GLY A 344 -11.89 -22.45 -73.30
N ARG A 345 -10.58 -22.69 -73.46
CA ARG A 345 -9.61 -22.84 -72.35
C ARG A 345 -8.62 -21.69 -72.27
N VAL A 346 -8.06 -21.48 -71.08
CA VAL A 346 -6.89 -20.64 -70.87
C VAL A 346 -5.65 -21.34 -71.46
N ILE A 347 -5.05 -20.72 -72.46
CA ILE A 347 -3.79 -21.15 -73.10
C ILE A 347 -2.58 -20.73 -72.25
N SER A 348 -2.65 -19.53 -71.66
CA SER A 348 -1.61 -19.01 -70.78
C SER A 348 -2.15 -17.88 -69.89
N GLN A 349 -1.61 -17.79 -68.68
CA GLN A 349 -1.81 -16.66 -67.76
C GLN A 349 -0.58 -15.72 -67.79
N GLY A 350 -0.80 -14.41 -67.79
CA GLY A 350 0.28 -13.40 -67.89
C GLY A 350 1.12 -13.28 -66.62
N VAL A 351 0.57 -13.66 -65.46
CA VAL A 351 1.29 -13.72 -64.18
C VAL A 351 1.49 -15.19 -63.78
N PRO A 352 2.72 -15.62 -63.43
CA PRO A 352 2.97 -17.00 -63.01
C PRO A 352 2.15 -17.40 -61.77
N PRO A 353 1.74 -18.68 -61.64
CA PRO A 353 1.01 -19.15 -60.46
C PRO A 353 1.88 -19.02 -59.20
N GLN A 354 1.23 -18.75 -58.07
CA GLN A 354 1.84 -18.47 -56.76
C GLN A 354 2.69 -17.18 -56.70
N THR A 355 2.61 -16.31 -57.70
CA THR A 355 3.10 -14.92 -57.58
C THR A 355 2.18 -14.15 -56.64
N GLU A 356 2.73 -13.38 -55.72
CA GLU A 356 1.96 -12.43 -54.90
C GLU A 356 1.72 -11.12 -55.65
N VAL A 357 0.46 -10.65 -55.67
CA VAL A 357 0.01 -9.41 -56.31
C VAL A 357 -0.96 -8.65 -55.39
N ASP A 358 -1.28 -7.41 -55.74
CA ASP A 358 -2.27 -6.61 -55.01
C ASP A 358 -3.70 -7.19 -55.14
N PRO A 359 -4.59 -7.05 -54.12
CA PRO A 359 -6.01 -7.36 -54.24
C PRO A 359 -6.67 -6.49 -55.32
N GLY A 360 -7.46 -7.11 -56.20
CA GLY A 360 -8.05 -6.46 -57.37
C GLY A 360 -7.09 -6.28 -58.57
N PHE A 361 -5.92 -6.92 -58.57
CA PHE A 361 -5.00 -6.89 -59.70
C PHE A 361 -5.59 -7.60 -60.94
N GLU A 362 -5.42 -6.98 -62.12
CA GLU A 362 -5.85 -7.52 -63.42
C GLU A 362 -4.91 -8.62 -63.92
N VAL A 363 -5.35 -9.89 -63.86
CA VAL A 363 -4.58 -11.03 -64.39
C VAL A 363 -4.96 -11.27 -65.85
N GLU A 364 -3.99 -11.06 -66.76
CA GLU A 364 -4.15 -11.33 -68.19
C GLU A 364 -4.34 -12.84 -68.45
N LEU A 365 -5.40 -13.21 -69.15
CA LEU A 365 -5.70 -14.58 -69.58
C LEU A 365 -5.86 -14.64 -71.10
N ILE A 366 -5.00 -15.41 -71.77
CA ILE A 366 -5.18 -15.73 -73.19
C ILE A 366 -6.08 -16.97 -73.30
N VAL A 367 -7.26 -16.81 -73.88
CA VAL A 367 -8.26 -17.87 -74.05
C VAL A 367 -8.37 -18.29 -75.51
N GLY A 368 -8.27 -19.59 -75.77
CA GLY A 368 -8.43 -20.15 -77.12
C GLY A 368 -9.88 -20.09 -77.60
N ARG A 369 -10.07 -19.73 -78.87
CA ARG A 369 -11.37 -19.79 -79.55
C ARG A 369 -11.22 -20.33 -80.97
N ALA A 370 -11.89 -21.43 -81.26
CA ALA A 370 -11.95 -21.99 -82.60
C ALA A 370 -12.91 -21.17 -83.51
N PRO A 371 -12.64 -21.06 -84.82
CA PRO A 371 -13.65 -20.62 -85.78
C PRO A 371 -14.79 -21.64 -85.85
N PRO A 372 -16.01 -21.23 -86.21
CA PRO A 372 -17.12 -22.16 -86.40
C PRO A 372 -16.79 -23.22 -87.47
N PRO A 373 -17.35 -24.44 -87.37
CA PRO A 373 -17.14 -25.48 -88.37
C PRO A 373 -17.54 -24.96 -89.77
N PRO A 374 -16.80 -25.34 -90.83
CA PRO A 374 -17.13 -24.92 -92.18
C PRO A 374 -18.53 -25.41 -92.54
N THR A 375 -19.44 -24.49 -92.85
CA THR A 375 -20.83 -24.79 -93.16
C THR A 375 -20.94 -25.48 -94.51
N THR A 376 -21.15 -26.81 -94.48
CA THR A 376 -21.50 -27.58 -95.68
C THR A 376 -22.76 -26.97 -96.31
N PRO A 377 -22.72 -26.51 -97.57
CA PRO A 377 -23.88 -25.90 -98.21
C PRO A 377 -25.00 -26.93 -98.39
N ALA A 378 -26.21 -26.57 -97.99
CA ALA A 378 -27.37 -27.45 -98.12
C ALA A 378 -27.73 -27.67 -99.62
N PRO A 379 -28.15 -28.89 -100.01
CA PRO A 379 -28.51 -29.18 -101.40
C PRO A 379 -29.76 -28.40 -101.82
N THR A 380 -29.71 -27.78 -103.00
CA THR A 380 -30.82 -26.98 -103.53
C THR A 380 -31.86 -27.89 -104.20
N THR A 381 -33.03 -28.06 -103.56
CA THR A 381 -34.14 -28.86 -104.12
C THR A 381 -35.09 -27.99 -104.95
N THR A 382 -35.43 -28.44 -106.16
CA THR A 382 -36.29 -27.74 -107.12
C THR A 382 -37.63 -28.48 -107.31
N ALA A 383 -38.76 -27.77 -107.12
CA ALA A 383 -40.12 -28.20 -107.52
C ALA A 383 -40.34 -27.91 -109.04
N PRO A 384 -41.33 -28.49 -109.78
CA PRO A 384 -42.72 -28.84 -109.40
C PRO A 384 -43.15 -30.24 -109.97
N PRO A 385 -44.43 -30.62 -110.27
CA PRO A 385 -45.76 -29.97 -110.08
C PRO A 385 -46.86 -30.86 -109.43
N GLU A 386 -48.12 -30.37 -109.48
CA GLU A 386 -49.32 -30.88 -108.80
C GLU A 386 -50.06 -32.05 -109.49
N THR A 387 -50.88 -32.81 -108.73
CA THR A 387 -52.25 -33.24 -109.13
C THR A 387 -53.06 -33.84 -107.95
N THR A 388 -54.37 -33.61 -107.94
CA THR A 388 -55.43 -34.10 -107.01
C THR A 388 -56.26 -35.24 -107.66
N PRO A 389 -57.31 -35.85 -107.04
CA PRO A 389 -57.81 -35.86 -105.63
C PRO A 389 -58.11 -37.30 -105.09
N THR A 390 -58.74 -37.45 -103.90
CA THR A 390 -59.92 -38.35 -103.61
C THR A 390 -60.39 -38.26 -102.13
N GLU A 391 -61.72 -38.30 -101.94
CA GLU A 391 -62.54 -38.31 -100.69
C GLU A 391 -62.55 -39.68 -99.95
N ALA A 392 -63.11 -39.99 -98.76
CA ALA A 392 -63.71 -39.38 -97.54
C ALA A 392 -64.03 -40.60 -96.59
N PRO A 393 -64.90 -40.61 -95.53
CA PRO A 393 -65.50 -39.58 -94.64
C PRO A 393 -64.91 -39.65 -93.19
N THR A 394 -65.10 -38.73 -92.23
CA THR A 394 -66.25 -37.95 -91.70
C THR A 394 -67.17 -38.69 -90.72
N THR A 395 -67.10 -38.35 -89.43
CA THR A 395 -68.26 -37.98 -88.57
C THR A 395 -67.86 -37.22 -87.30
N ASP A 396 -68.69 -36.23 -86.97
CA ASP A 396 -68.64 -35.19 -85.92
C ASP A 396 -69.83 -35.40 -84.92
N PRO A 397 -70.27 -34.46 -84.02
CA PRO A 397 -69.66 -33.38 -83.20
C PRO A 397 -70.12 -33.57 -81.70
N PRO A 398 -70.59 -32.61 -80.84
CA PRO A 398 -70.54 -31.12 -80.79
C PRO A 398 -70.26 -30.38 -79.43
N THR A 399 -69.72 -29.15 -79.53
CA THR A 399 -70.13 -27.84 -78.89
C THR A 399 -70.25 -27.75 -77.33
N THR A 400 -69.83 -26.70 -76.59
CA THR A 400 -70.39 -25.31 -76.58
C THR A 400 -69.59 -24.27 -75.75
N ASP A 401 -69.28 -23.12 -76.37
CA ASP A 401 -69.07 -21.69 -75.96
C ASP A 401 -68.34 -21.21 -74.66
N PRO A 402 -67.39 -20.23 -74.77
CA PRO A 402 -66.72 -19.53 -73.65
C PRO A 402 -66.90 -17.97 -73.58
N PRO A 403 -66.53 -17.26 -72.47
CA PRO A 403 -66.73 -15.80 -72.30
C PRO A 403 -65.48 -14.89 -72.05
N THR A 404 -65.74 -13.57 -72.06
CA THR A 404 -64.92 -12.32 -71.87
C THR A 404 -64.65 -11.98 -70.37
N THR A 405 -63.73 -11.09 -69.89
CA THR A 405 -63.36 -9.70 -70.29
C THR A 405 -62.02 -9.18 -69.67
N ASP A 406 -61.42 -8.13 -70.26
CA ASP A 406 -60.09 -7.52 -70.00
C ASP A 406 -59.81 -6.76 -68.65
N PRO A 407 -58.51 -6.58 -68.27
CA PRO A 407 -58.03 -5.84 -67.07
C PRO A 407 -57.30 -4.48 -67.35
N PRO A 408 -56.96 -3.67 -66.30
CA PRO A 408 -56.27 -2.36 -66.41
C PRO A 408 -54.77 -2.32 -65.98
N VAL A 409 -54.15 -1.12 -66.01
CA VAL A 409 -52.71 -0.80 -65.72
C VAL A 409 -52.60 0.52 -64.90
N THR A 410 -51.53 0.73 -64.09
CA THR A 410 -50.70 1.99 -63.92
C THR A 410 -49.73 1.91 -62.70
N GLU A 411 -48.59 2.61 -62.77
CA GLU A 411 -47.37 2.53 -61.92
C GLU A 411 -47.41 3.13 -60.47
N PRO A 412 -46.50 2.70 -59.55
CA PRO A 412 -46.27 3.26 -58.20
C PRO A 412 -44.84 3.87 -57.96
N PRO A 413 -44.64 4.71 -56.92
CA PRO A 413 -43.29 5.06 -56.44
C PRO A 413 -43.04 4.99 -54.90
N SER A 414 -41.82 4.58 -54.55
CA SER A 414 -40.94 4.89 -53.38
C SER A 414 -41.47 5.38 -52.01
N THR A 415 -41.02 4.75 -50.92
CA THR A 415 -40.24 5.36 -49.80
C THR A 415 -39.68 4.29 -48.82
N ASP A 416 -38.77 4.70 -47.91
CA ASP A 416 -38.02 3.85 -46.95
C ASP A 416 -38.48 4.09 -45.47
N PRO A 417 -37.75 3.80 -44.36
CA PRO A 417 -38.23 2.91 -43.29
C PRO A 417 -38.60 3.65 -41.97
N PRO A 418 -38.98 2.95 -40.87
CA PRO A 418 -37.96 2.54 -39.88
C PRO A 418 -38.23 1.23 -39.08
N ASN A 419 -37.21 0.79 -38.35
CA ASN A 419 -37.23 -0.27 -37.32
C ASN A 419 -37.83 0.26 -35.98
N PRO A 420 -38.34 -0.59 -35.05
CA PRO A 420 -37.49 -0.94 -33.90
C PRO A 420 -37.69 -2.34 -33.26
N ALA A 421 -36.56 -3.00 -32.98
CA ALA A 421 -36.16 -3.77 -31.79
C ALA A 421 -37.14 -4.74 -31.07
N THR A 422 -36.67 -5.96 -30.79
CA THR A 422 -36.98 -6.71 -29.55
C THR A 422 -35.79 -7.59 -29.13
N THR A 423 -35.43 -7.54 -27.85
CA THR A 423 -34.30 -8.24 -27.19
C THR A 423 -34.65 -9.67 -26.77
N GLN A 424 -33.71 -10.62 -26.88
CA GLN A 424 -33.57 -11.78 -25.95
C GLN A 424 -32.10 -12.16 -25.71
N ALA A 425 -31.84 -12.91 -24.64
CA ALA A 425 -30.57 -12.96 -23.89
C ALA A 425 -29.51 -13.98 -24.38
N PRO A 426 -28.21 -13.80 -24.02
CA PRO A 426 -27.18 -14.83 -24.16
C PRO A 426 -27.28 -15.91 -23.07
N THR A 427 -26.78 -17.12 -23.37
CA THR A 427 -26.67 -18.23 -22.41
C THR A 427 -25.24 -18.38 -21.92
N SER A 428 -24.99 -18.15 -20.63
CA SER A 428 -23.68 -18.38 -19.99
C SER A 428 -23.45 -19.86 -19.72
N VAL A 429 -22.30 -20.40 -20.15
CA VAL A 429 -21.80 -21.72 -19.72
C VAL A 429 -20.61 -21.51 -18.79
N ASN A 430 -20.62 -22.18 -17.64
CA ASN A 430 -19.63 -22.03 -16.57
C ASN A 430 -18.81 -23.33 -16.42
N VAL A 431 -17.48 -23.23 -16.29
CA VAL A 431 -16.57 -24.38 -16.15
C VAL A 431 -15.49 -24.05 -15.09
N PRO A 432 -15.49 -24.72 -13.91
CA PRO A 432 -14.50 -24.46 -12.86
C PRO A 432 -13.50 -25.63 -12.66
N VAL A 433 -12.22 -25.39 -12.97
CA VAL A 433 -11.05 -26.18 -12.55
C VAL A 433 -9.86 -25.20 -12.48
N GLY A 434 -8.92 -25.24 -11.53
CA GLY A 434 -8.79 -26.03 -10.31
C GLY A 434 -7.43 -25.70 -9.66
N GLY A 435 -7.33 -25.76 -8.32
CA GLY A 435 -6.10 -25.36 -7.61
C GLY A 435 -5.00 -26.43 -7.60
N GLY A 436 -3.76 -25.98 -7.41
CA GLY A 436 -2.55 -26.79 -7.21
C GLY A 436 -1.42 -25.92 -6.68
#